data_AF-A0A927QM10-F1
#
_entry.id   AF-A0A927QM10-F1
#
_cell.length_a   1.000
_cell.length_b   1.000
_cell.length_c   1.000
_cell.angle_alpha   90.00
_cell.angle_beta   90.00
_cell.angle_gamma   90.00
#
_symmetry.space_group_name_H-M   'P 1'
#
loop_
_entity.id
_entity.type
_entity.pdbx_description
1 polymer ?
#
loop_
_entity_poly.entity_id
_entity_poly.type
_entity_poly.pdbx_seq_one_letter_code
_entity_poly.pdbx_strand_id
1 'polypeptide(L)'
;MDSVGQHQRDLECEIKRVAFQKDTLNLIIAIENEGLLNEETNLSKYNNSKFIFRHLSEHPTDKDLEYTDWKTENKFAGVLSFSRIKFDTKKESGSLAVGYLCGGKCGLGYMVCIKKIKNKWVIV
;
A
#
# COMPACT_ATOMS: atom_id res chain seq x y z
N MET A 1 23.55 18.58 -6.23
CA MET A 1 23.08 18.39 -7.61
C MET A 1 21.64 17.94 -7.54
N ASP A 2 20.69 18.83 -7.83
CA ASP A 2 19.32 18.42 -8.06
C ASP A 2 19.26 17.87 -9.48
N SER A 3 18.98 16.57 -9.63
CA SER A 3 18.80 16.00 -10.96
C SER A 3 17.44 16.51 -11.44
N VAL A 4 17.41 17.30 -12.50
CA VAL A 4 16.19 17.94 -13.07
C VAL A 4 15.00 16.96 -13.18
N GLY A 5 15.26 15.66 -13.34
CA GLY A 5 14.23 14.61 -13.33
C GLY A 5 13.55 14.35 -11.97
N GLN A 6 14.23 14.53 -10.83
CA GLN A 6 13.62 14.32 -9.52
C GLN A 6 12.59 15.40 -9.18
N HIS A 7 12.91 16.67 -9.46
CA HIS A 7 11.99 17.78 -9.23
C HIS A 7 10.69 17.63 -10.05
N GLN A 8 10.81 17.24 -11.32
CA GLN A 8 9.66 16.99 -12.19
C GLN A 8 8.78 15.85 -11.65
N ARG A 9 9.38 14.74 -11.19
CA ARG A 9 8.64 13.62 -10.57
C ARG A 9 7.92 14.03 -9.29
N ASP A 10 8.56 14.84 -8.46
CA ASP A 10 7.97 15.32 -7.20
C ASP A 10 6.75 16.21 -7.48
N LEU A 11 6.82 17.08 -8.50
CA LEU A 11 5.70 17.92 -8.93
C LEU A 11 4.52 17.10 -9.49
N GLU A 12 4.80 16.10 -10.34
CA GLU A 12 3.76 15.20 -10.88
C GLU A 12 3.05 14.41 -9.76
N CYS A 13 3.82 13.97 -8.76
CA CYS A 13 3.29 13.28 -7.60
C CYS A 13 2.33 14.18 -6.79
N GLU A 14 2.71 15.44 -6.58
CA GLU A 14 1.88 16.41 -5.85
C GLU A 14 0.57 16.74 -6.59
N ILE A 15 0.62 16.94 -7.91
CA ILE A 15 -0.57 17.17 -8.74
C ILE A 15 -1.54 15.98 -8.64
N LYS A 16 -1.03 14.75 -8.72
CA LYS A 16 -1.82 13.52 -8.59
C LYS A 16 -2.41 13.36 -7.19
N ARG A 17 -1.64 13.69 -6.15
CA ARG A 17 -2.11 13.71 -4.76
C ARG A 17 -3.31 14.64 -4.59
N VAL A 18 -3.22 15.86 -5.13
CA VAL A 18 -4.33 16.84 -5.10
C VAL A 18 -5.53 16.33 -5.91
N ALA A 19 -5.31 15.67 -7.04
CA ALA A 19 -6.39 15.06 -7.83
C ALA A 19 -7.10 13.94 -7.04
N PHE A 20 -6.37 13.05 -6.36
CA PHE A 20 -6.96 11.99 -5.51
C PHE A 20 -7.62 12.50 -4.24
N GLN A 21 -7.20 13.65 -3.71
CA GLN A 21 -7.95 14.29 -2.63
C GLN A 21 -9.34 14.74 -3.10
N LYS A 22 -9.49 15.07 -4.39
CA LYS A 22 -10.75 15.50 -5.00
C LYS A 22 -11.56 14.33 -5.58
N ASP A 23 -10.91 13.29 -6.09
CA ASP A 23 -11.56 12.04 -6.53
C ASP A 23 -11.78 11.12 -5.32
N THR A 24 -13.03 11.06 -4.86
CA THR A 24 -13.37 10.33 -3.63
C THR A 24 -13.92 8.93 -3.89
N LEU A 25 -13.94 8.44 -5.13
CA LEU A 25 -14.66 7.20 -5.46
C LEU A 25 -13.81 6.20 -6.24
N ASN A 26 -13.83 4.95 -5.79
CA ASN A 26 -13.24 3.80 -6.48
C ASN A 26 -11.72 3.91 -6.75
N LEU A 27 -10.98 4.53 -5.84
CA LEU A 27 -9.52 4.56 -5.89
C LEU A 27 -8.97 3.15 -5.69
N ILE A 28 -8.02 2.73 -6.52
CA ILE A 28 -7.43 1.39 -6.50
C ILE A 28 -6.20 1.40 -5.61
N ILE A 29 -6.17 0.55 -4.59
CA ILE A 29 -4.98 0.26 -3.80
C ILE A 29 -4.56 -1.18 -4.12
N ALA A 30 -3.39 -1.34 -4.72
CA ALA A 30 -2.82 -2.67 -4.91
C ALA A 30 -2.24 -3.17 -3.59
N ILE A 31 -2.40 -4.45 -3.30
CA ILE A 31 -1.79 -5.12 -2.17
C ILE A 31 -0.58 -5.88 -2.68
N GLU A 32 0.60 -5.60 -2.12
CA GLU A 32 1.79 -6.38 -2.39
C GLU A 32 1.57 -7.83 -1.94
N ASN A 33 1.93 -8.79 -2.79
CA ASN A 33 1.63 -10.21 -2.55
C ASN A 33 2.63 -10.89 -1.62
N GLU A 34 3.64 -10.16 -1.15
CA GLU A 34 4.62 -10.66 -0.21
C GLU A 34 4.18 -10.33 1.22
N GLY A 35 3.91 -11.37 2.02
CA GLY A 35 3.76 -11.25 3.46
C GLY A 35 2.43 -11.75 4.01
N LEU A 36 1.73 -10.92 4.79
CA LEU A 36 0.53 -11.35 5.51
C LEU A 36 -0.68 -11.58 4.59
N LEU A 37 -0.79 -10.77 3.54
CA LEU A 37 -1.81 -10.91 2.50
C LEU A 37 -1.11 -11.43 1.24
N ASN A 38 -1.79 -12.32 0.51
CA ASN A 38 -1.27 -13.01 -0.67
C ASN A 38 -2.41 -13.22 -1.68
N GLU A 39 -2.12 -13.85 -2.82
CA GLU A 39 -3.08 -14.08 -3.91
C GLU A 39 -4.32 -14.92 -3.51
N GLU A 40 -4.23 -15.69 -2.42
CA GLU A 40 -5.37 -16.46 -1.89
C GLU A 40 -6.30 -15.60 -1.02
N THR A 41 -5.85 -14.42 -0.61
CA THR A 41 -6.61 -13.51 0.25
C THR A 41 -7.73 -12.88 -0.56
N ASN A 42 -8.99 -13.18 -0.23
CA ASN A 42 -10.11 -12.44 -0.80
C ASN A 42 -10.07 -10.95 -0.35
N LEU A 43 -9.59 -10.06 -1.21
CA LEU A 43 -9.48 -8.61 -0.95
C LEU A 43 -10.80 -7.86 -1.11
N SER A 44 -11.76 -8.40 -1.88
CA SER A 44 -13.03 -7.72 -2.19
C SER A 44 -13.85 -7.37 -0.94
N LYS A 45 -13.69 -8.14 0.14
CA LYS A 45 -14.34 -7.88 1.44
C LYS A 45 -13.89 -6.57 2.11
N TYR A 46 -12.74 -6.02 1.72
CA TYR A 46 -12.21 -4.77 2.26
C TYR A 46 -12.59 -3.56 1.41
N ASN A 47 -13.19 -3.77 0.25
CA ASN A 47 -13.63 -2.68 -0.62
C ASN A 47 -14.68 -1.81 0.08
N ASN A 48 -14.66 -0.53 -0.24
CA ASN A 48 -15.67 0.44 0.18
C ASN A 48 -15.89 1.46 -0.94
N SER A 49 -16.77 2.44 -0.69
CA SER A 49 -17.11 3.47 -1.68
C SER A 49 -15.90 4.27 -2.19
N LYS A 50 -14.86 4.41 -1.36
CA LYS A 50 -13.65 5.16 -1.68
C LYS A 50 -12.55 4.28 -2.26
N PHE A 51 -12.36 3.08 -1.72
CA PHE A 51 -11.21 2.22 -2.06
C PHE A 51 -11.62 0.85 -2.57
N ILE A 52 -10.98 0.44 -3.66
CA ILE A 52 -11.01 -0.91 -4.24
C ILE A 52 -9.62 -1.50 -4.03
N PHE A 53 -9.55 -2.67 -3.40
CA PHE A 53 -8.33 -3.41 -3.16
C PHE A 53 -8.17 -4.52 -4.20
N ARG A 54 -6.97 -4.63 -4.78
CA ARG A 54 -6.60 -5.64 -5.78
C ARG A 54 -5.22 -6.22 -5.46
N HIS A 55 -4.90 -7.40 -5.97
CA HIS A 55 -3.53 -7.92 -5.86
C HIS A 55 -2.60 -7.18 -6.80
N LEU A 56 -1.37 -6.93 -6.36
CA LEU A 56 -0.35 -6.32 -7.21
C LEU A 56 -0.04 -7.19 -8.44
N SER A 57 -0.11 -8.52 -8.32
CA SER A 57 0.08 -9.45 -9.45
C SER A 57 -1.01 -9.39 -10.52
N GLU A 58 -2.17 -8.78 -10.25
CA GLU A 58 -3.18 -8.53 -11.28
C GLU A 58 -2.70 -7.47 -12.29
N HIS A 59 -1.62 -6.72 -11.98
CA HIS A 59 -1.04 -5.71 -12.85
C HIS A 59 0.14 -6.25 -13.67
N PRO A 60 0.30 -5.83 -14.94
CA PRO A 60 1.34 -6.35 -15.83
C PRO A 60 2.76 -6.00 -15.33
N THR A 61 3.57 -7.03 -15.12
CA THR A 61 4.92 -7.00 -14.52
C THR A 61 6.05 -6.56 -15.46
N ASP A 62 5.77 -6.41 -16.76
CA ASP A 62 6.79 -6.29 -17.82
C ASP A 62 7.42 -4.90 -18.00
N LYS A 63 7.07 -3.95 -17.14
CA LYS A 63 7.69 -2.62 -17.16
C LYS A 63 8.25 -2.37 -15.78
N ASP A 64 9.48 -1.86 -15.75
CA ASP A 64 10.08 -1.28 -14.56
C ASP A 64 8.97 -0.61 -13.75
N LEU A 65 8.66 -1.18 -12.57
CA LEU A 65 7.72 -0.63 -11.60
C LEU A 65 8.30 0.66 -11.01
N GLU A 66 8.95 1.50 -11.82
CA GLU A 66 8.80 2.91 -11.60
C GLU A 66 7.29 3.16 -11.61
N TYR A 67 6.81 3.62 -10.46
CA TYR A 67 5.48 4.12 -10.19
C TYR A 67 5.12 5.34 -11.09
N THR A 68 5.55 5.34 -12.35
CA THR A 68 5.44 6.36 -13.38
C THR A 68 4.61 5.86 -14.57
N ASP A 69 4.50 4.53 -14.80
CA ASP A 69 3.73 3.95 -15.92
C ASP A 69 2.32 3.44 -15.55
N TRP A 70 1.80 3.84 -14.38
CA TRP A 70 0.37 3.68 -14.00
C TRP A 70 -0.57 4.67 -14.70
N LYS A 71 -0.08 5.37 -15.74
CA LYS A 71 -0.80 6.38 -16.52
C LYS A 71 -2.06 5.84 -17.23
N THR A 72 -2.25 4.51 -17.27
CA THR A 72 -3.40 3.87 -17.92
C THR A 72 -4.60 3.67 -16.98
N GLU A 73 -4.41 3.66 -15.65
CA GLU A 73 -5.50 3.56 -14.68
C GLU A 73 -5.61 4.85 -13.85
N ASN A 74 -6.49 5.77 -14.28
CA ASN A 74 -6.73 7.08 -13.65
C ASN A 74 -7.15 7.03 -12.17
N LYS A 75 -7.31 5.85 -11.57
CA LYS A 75 -7.74 5.65 -10.19
C LYS A 75 -6.71 4.92 -9.31
N PHE A 76 -5.56 4.55 -9.83
CA PHE A 76 -4.53 3.86 -9.05
C PHE A 76 -3.90 4.78 -8.00
N ALA A 77 -4.25 4.56 -6.73
CA ALA A 77 -3.80 5.39 -5.62
C ALA A 77 -2.44 4.94 -5.05
N GLY A 78 -2.06 3.66 -5.16
CA GLY A 78 -0.77 3.19 -4.66
C GLY A 78 -0.77 1.72 -4.27
N VAL A 79 0.36 1.27 -3.72
CA VAL A 79 0.59 -0.09 -3.23
C VAL A 79 0.61 -0.08 -1.70
N LEU A 80 -0.03 -1.06 -1.07
CA LEU A 80 0.02 -1.32 0.36
C LEU A 80 0.71 -2.66 0.59
N SER A 81 1.72 -2.69 1.45
CA SER A 81 2.51 -3.87 1.78
C SER A 81 2.43 -4.21 3.25
N PHE A 82 2.51 -5.51 3.55
CA PHE A 82 2.44 -6.04 4.90
C PHE A 82 3.55 -7.05 5.11
N SER A 83 4.45 -6.82 6.07
CA SER A 83 5.38 -7.87 6.46
C SER A 83 4.64 -9.04 7.11
N ARG A 84 5.31 -10.18 7.19
CA ARG A 84 4.92 -11.24 8.13
C ARG A 84 4.91 -10.70 9.57
N ILE A 85 4.05 -11.27 10.41
CA ILE A 85 4.03 -10.93 11.84
C ILE A 85 5.23 -11.59 12.53
N LYS A 86 6.02 -10.78 13.23
CA LYS A 86 7.08 -11.23 14.14
C LYS A 86 6.52 -11.34 15.53
N PHE A 87 6.25 -12.56 15.99
CA PHE A 87 5.76 -12.82 17.35
C PHE A 87 6.89 -12.84 18.36
N ASP A 88 6.56 -12.51 19.61
CA ASP A 88 7.40 -12.86 20.75
C ASP A 88 7.45 -14.38 20.96
N THR A 89 8.35 -14.84 21.83
CA THR A 89 8.56 -16.27 22.09
C THR A 89 7.29 -16.96 22.61
N LYS A 90 6.44 -16.23 23.33
CA LYS A 90 5.20 -16.76 23.93
C LYS A 90 3.98 -16.67 23.01
N LYS A 91 4.12 -16.01 21.85
CA LYS A 91 3.01 -15.67 20.94
C LYS A 91 1.88 -14.90 21.66
N GLU A 92 2.26 -14.00 22.57
CA GLU A 92 1.37 -13.10 23.31
C GLU A 92 1.39 -11.68 22.74
N SER A 93 2.47 -11.32 22.04
CA SER A 93 2.60 -10.06 21.31
C SER A 93 3.29 -10.28 19.97
N GLY A 94 3.11 -9.35 19.05
CA GLY A 94 3.80 -9.36 17.77
C GLY A 94 3.85 -7.98 17.13
N SER A 95 4.65 -7.88 16.08
CA SER A 95 4.73 -6.67 15.26
C SER A 95 4.76 -7.02 13.78
N LEU A 96 4.20 -6.15 12.96
CA LEU A 96 4.37 -6.18 11.51
C LEU A 96 4.69 -4.78 10.99
N ALA A 97 5.52 -4.71 9.96
CA ALA A 97 5.70 -3.49 9.20
C ALA A 97 4.59 -3.39 8.15
N VAL A 98 4.02 -2.20 8.01
CA VAL A 98 3.05 -1.86 6.96
C VAL A 98 3.63 -0.71 6.17
N GLY A 99 3.71 -0.87 4.85
CA GLY A 99 4.18 0.15 3.93
C GLY A 99 3.07 0.60 3.00
N TYR A 100 3.03 1.88 2.68
CA TYR A 100 2.23 2.41 1.58
C TYR A 100 3.17 3.14 0.63
N LEU A 101 3.08 2.81 -0.65
CA LEU A 101 3.97 3.27 -1.70
C LEU A 101 3.14 3.93 -2.81
N CYS A 102 3.41 5.20 -3.08
CA CYS A 102 2.71 5.98 -4.13
C CYS A 102 3.69 6.57 -5.16
N GLY A 103 4.88 5.96 -5.27
CA GLY A 103 5.98 6.42 -6.11
C GLY A 103 7.17 6.96 -5.33
N GLY A 104 7.88 7.93 -5.92
CA GLY A 104 9.28 8.21 -5.56
C GLY A 104 9.55 8.57 -4.10
N LYS A 105 8.82 9.52 -3.52
CA LYS A 105 9.14 10.08 -2.19
C LYS A 105 7.95 10.20 -1.22
N CYS A 106 6.75 9.83 -1.64
CA CYS A 106 5.53 10.01 -0.84
C CYS A 106 5.14 8.78 -0.01
N GLY A 107 5.95 7.71 -0.06
CA GLY A 107 5.68 6.49 0.67
C GLY A 107 5.70 6.69 2.19
N LEU A 108 4.88 5.93 2.88
CA LEU A 108 4.77 5.94 4.35
C LEU A 108 4.96 4.53 4.89
N GLY A 109 5.70 4.41 5.99
CA GLY A 109 5.91 3.14 6.68
C GLY A 109 5.51 3.25 8.14
N TYR A 110 4.80 2.24 8.65
CA TYR A 110 4.40 2.15 10.05
C TYR A 110 4.75 0.77 10.61
N MET A 111 5.06 0.72 11.90
CA MET A 111 5.12 -0.54 12.63
C MET A 111 3.82 -0.70 13.41
N VAL A 112 3.07 -1.75 13.11
CA VAL A 112 1.85 -2.11 13.82
C VAL A 112 2.20 -3.14 14.88
N CYS A 113 1.92 -2.83 16.14
CA CYS A 113 2.05 -3.76 17.25
C CYS A 113 0.70 -4.41 17.55
N ILE A 114 0.72 -5.71 17.81
CA ILE A 114 -0.46 -6.47 18.23
C ILE A 114 -0.19 -7.17 19.56
N LYS A 115 -1.22 -7.27 20.39
CA LYS A 115 -1.17 -7.98 21.68
C LYS A 115 -2.40 -8.85 21.88
N LYS A 116 -2.21 -9.99 22.54
CA LYS A 116 -3.30 -10.88 22.93
C LYS A 116 -3.85 -10.46 24.29
N ILE A 117 -5.08 -9.93 24.32
CA ILE A 117 -5.79 -9.52 25.54
C ILE A 117 -7.08 -10.33 25.63
N LYS A 118 -7.29 -11.04 26.76
CA LYS A 118 -8.47 -11.91 26.96
C LYS A 118 -8.72 -12.85 25.77
N ASN A 119 -7.65 -13.47 25.28
CA ASN A 119 -7.65 -14.37 24.12
C ASN A 119 -8.05 -13.74 22.76
N LYS A 120 -8.07 -12.40 22.67
CA LYS A 120 -8.33 -11.65 21.42
C LYS A 120 -7.10 -10.83 21.02
N TRP A 121 -6.81 -10.75 19.73
CA TRP A 121 -5.75 -9.88 19.21
C TRP A 121 -6.27 -8.44 19.12
N VAL A 122 -5.50 -7.51 19.65
CA VAL A 122 -5.75 -6.06 19.57
C VAL A 122 -4.53 -5.37 19.00
N ILE A 123 -4.74 -4.31 18.22
CA ILE A 123 -3.69 -3.37 17.82
C ILE A 123 -3.41 -2.44 19.02
N VAL A 124 -2.15 -2.23 19.37
CA VAL A 124 -1.70 -1.46 20.55
C VAL A 124 -0.68 -0.41 20.20
#